data_AF-A0A9W8Y5Q7-F1
#
_entry.id   AF-A0A9W8Y5Q7-F1
#
_cell.length_a   1.000
_cell.length_b   1.000
_cell.length_c   1.000
_cell.angle_alpha   90.00
_cell.angle_beta   90.00
_cell.angle_gamma   90.00
#
_symmetry.space_group_name_H-M   'P 1'
#
loop_
_entity.id
_entity.type
_entity.pdbx_description
1 polymer ?
#
loop_
_entity_poly.entity_id
_entity_poly.type
_entity_poly.pdbx_seq_one_letter_code
_entity_poly.pdbx_strand_id
1 'polypeptide(L)'
;MAPQRLLKMPSLSATYTSPTSSAQTFSSELPAITSTTSTADRVAYLAELQTSLKTLQSDVNAFLTQKMVDDKAADDAKAEETYGEEVVDED
;
A
#
# COMPACT_ATOMS: atom_id res chain seq x y z
N MET A 1 18.13 28.93 27.39
CA MET A 1 18.28 27.72 26.55
C MET A 1 17.08 27.64 25.63
N ALA A 2 17.25 27.85 24.33
CA ALA A 2 16.17 27.66 23.36
C ALA A 2 15.99 26.15 23.09
N PRO A 3 14.76 25.62 23.03
CA PRO A 3 14.54 24.23 22.70
C PRO A 3 14.92 23.99 21.22
N GLN A 4 15.82 23.04 20.99
CA GLN A 4 16.18 22.60 19.64
C GLN A 4 14.93 21.94 19.01
N ARG A 5 14.32 22.61 18.02
CA ARG A 5 13.24 22.01 17.22
C ARG A 5 13.83 20.87 16.39
N LEU A 6 13.45 19.65 16.72
CA LEU A 6 13.80 18.43 15.97
C LEU A 6 13.39 18.57 14.49
N LEU A 7 14.33 18.28 13.58
CA LEU A 7 14.05 18.05 12.17
C LEU A 7 13.07 16.86 12.08
N LYS A 8 11.82 17.10 11.67
CA LYS A 8 10.84 16.02 11.49
C LYS A 8 10.89 15.58 10.04
N MET A 9 11.37 14.38 9.79
CA MET A 9 11.26 13.72 8.49
C MET A 9 9.82 13.19 8.39
N PRO A 10 8.96 13.77 7.55
CA PRO A 10 7.63 13.22 7.34
C PRO A 10 7.75 11.93 6.53
N SER A 11 6.81 11.01 6.74
CA SER A 11 6.65 9.85 5.88
C SER A 11 5.24 9.86 5.27
N LEU A 12 5.16 9.41 4.03
CA LEU A 12 3.90 9.11 3.35
C LEU A 12 3.66 7.62 3.49
N SER A 13 2.56 7.23 4.13
CA SER A 13 2.23 5.83 4.34
C SER A 13 0.78 5.51 4.01
N ALA A 14 0.54 4.25 3.64
CA ALA A 14 -0.77 3.66 3.45
C ALA A 14 -0.78 2.24 4.02
N THR A 15 -1.87 1.86 4.68
CA THR A 15 -2.03 0.51 5.22
C THR A 15 -3.29 -0.13 4.63
N TYR A 16 -3.09 -1.25 3.95
CA TYR A 16 -4.15 -2.14 3.51
C TYR A 16 -4.47 -3.15 4.61
N THR A 17 -5.76 -3.34 4.89
CA THR A 17 -6.27 -4.37 5.81
C THR A 17 -7.38 -5.16 5.14
N SER A 18 -7.44 -6.47 5.43
CA SER A 18 -8.46 -7.38 4.92
C SER A 18 -8.90 -8.35 6.02
N PRO A 19 -10.16 -8.79 6.06
CA PRO A 19 -10.60 -9.84 6.97
C PRO A 19 -9.93 -11.20 6.71
N THR A 20 -9.52 -11.45 5.46
CA THR A 20 -9.05 -12.76 4.99
C THR A 20 -7.55 -12.77 4.67
N SER A 21 -6.86 -11.65 4.84
CA SER A 21 -5.44 -11.53 4.47
C SER A 21 -4.67 -10.66 5.45
N SER A 22 -3.36 -10.88 5.54
CA SER A 22 -2.47 -10.06 6.35
C SER A 22 -2.49 -8.59 5.90
N ALA A 23 -2.37 -7.68 6.87
CA ALA A 23 -2.24 -6.26 6.57
C ALA A 23 -0.91 -5.97 5.85
N GLN A 24 -0.94 -5.09 4.86
CA GLN A 24 0.23 -4.64 4.12
C GLN A 24 0.40 -3.14 4.32
N THR A 25 1.57 -2.71 4.78
CA THR A 25 1.89 -1.29 4.94
C THR A 25 2.91 -0.87 3.90
N PHE A 26 2.62 0.23 3.22
CA PHE A 26 3.48 0.91 2.28
C PHE A 26 3.94 2.21 2.94
N SER A 27 5.23 2.53 2.83
CA SER A 27 5.79 3.75 3.40
C SER A 27 6.90 4.28 2.51
N SER A 28 6.85 5.57 2.22
CA SER A 28 7.91 6.33 1.57
C SER A 28 8.37 7.43 2.52
N GLU A 29 9.68 7.51 2.72
CA GLU A 29 10.28 8.65 3.42
C GLU A 29 10.21 9.89 2.52
N LEU A 30 10.03 11.05 3.14
CA LEU A 30 10.04 12.35 2.47
C LEU A 30 11.19 13.20 3.03
N PRO A 31 11.67 14.19 2.26
CA PRO A 31 12.71 15.09 2.72
C PRO A 31 12.33 15.82 4.00
N ALA A 32 13.33 16.05 4.85
CA ALA A 32 13.17 16.87 6.04
C ALA A 32 12.86 18.32 5.66
N ILE A 33 11.79 18.87 6.23
CA ILE A 33 11.43 20.27 6.04
C ILE A 33 11.93 21.08 7.24
N THR A 34 12.72 22.13 6.99
CA THR A 34 13.12 23.08 8.03
C THR A 34 12.12 24.23 8.10
N SER A 35 11.99 24.88 9.27
CA SER A 35 11.05 26.01 9.46
C SER A 35 11.41 27.26 8.66
N THR A 36 12.61 27.32 8.06
CA THR A 36 13.12 28.43 7.25
C THR A 36 13.33 28.00 5.80
N THR A 37 12.39 27.21 5.25
CA THR A 37 12.47 26.73 3.86
C THR A 37 12.17 27.86 2.88
N SER A 38 13.09 28.09 1.94
CA SER A 38 12.91 28.96 0.77
C SER A 38 11.75 28.45 -0.09
N THR A 39 11.19 29.33 -0.93
CA THR A 39 10.19 28.91 -1.93
C THR A 39 10.72 27.78 -2.82
N ALA A 40 12.01 27.81 -3.17
CA ALA A 40 12.65 26.75 -3.94
C ALA A 40 12.61 25.39 -3.22
N ASP A 41 12.94 25.37 -1.92
CA ASP A 41 12.93 24.14 -1.11
C ASP A 41 11.51 23.57 -0.96
N ARG A 42 10.50 24.44 -0.87
CA ARG A 42 9.10 24.01 -0.83
C ARG A 42 8.66 23.38 -2.14
N VAL A 43 9.07 23.95 -3.27
CA VAL A 43 8.78 23.38 -4.60
C VAL A 43 9.47 22.03 -4.76
N ALA A 44 10.73 21.90 -4.36
CA ALA A 44 11.45 20.64 -4.37
C ALA A 44 10.75 19.58 -3.50
N TYR A 45 10.39 19.93 -2.26
CA TYR A 45 9.64 19.06 -1.36
C TYR A 45 8.31 18.59 -1.97
N LEU A 46 7.54 19.49 -2.57
CA LEU A 46 6.26 19.14 -3.19
C LEU A 46 6.44 18.25 -4.43
N ALA A 47 7.50 18.46 -5.22
CA ALA A 47 7.82 17.62 -6.36
C ALA A 47 8.18 16.19 -5.92
N GLU A 48 8.97 16.06 -4.85
CA GLU A 48 9.30 14.76 -4.25
C GLU A 48 8.06 14.08 -3.66
N LEU A 49 7.24 14.81 -2.88
CA LEU A 49 5.98 14.29 -2.35
C LEU A 49 5.06 13.78 -3.48
N GLN A 50 4.94 14.54 -4.57
CA GLN A 50 4.12 14.13 -5.71
C GLN A 50 4.67 12.86 -6.37
N THR A 51 5.99 12.73 -6.45
CA THR A 51 6.65 11.54 -7.00
C THR A 51 6.43 10.33 -6.10
N SER A 52 6.70 10.46 -4.79
CA SER A 52 6.45 9.43 -3.80
C SER A 52 4.99 8.98 -3.79
N LEU A 53 4.04 9.89 -4.00
CA LEU A 53 2.62 9.57 -4.05
C LEU A 53 2.25 8.76 -5.30
N LYS A 54 2.83 9.09 -6.47
CA LYS A 54 2.64 8.29 -7.69
C LYS A 54 3.24 6.90 -7.56
N THR A 55 4.42 6.79 -6.96
CA THR A 55 5.07 5.49 -6.66
C THR A 55 4.19 4.67 -5.73
N LEU A 56 3.77 5.25 -4.60
CA LEU A 56 2.89 4.59 -3.64
C LEU A 56 1.58 4.11 -4.28
N GLN A 57 0.97 4.92 -5.15
CA GLN A 57 -0.22 4.52 -5.90
C GLN A 57 0.07 3.32 -6.82
N SER A 58 1.19 3.34 -7.53
CA SER A 58 1.60 2.23 -8.39
C SER A 58 1.80 0.95 -7.59
N ASP A 59 2.46 1.03 -6.43
CA ASP A 59 2.72 -0.12 -5.56
C ASP A 59 1.43 -0.72 -5.02
N VAL A 60 0.50 0.13 -4.57
CA VAL A 60 -0.82 -0.31 -4.10
C VAL A 60 -1.62 -0.97 -5.22
N ASN A 61 -1.62 -0.39 -6.42
CA ASN A 61 -2.33 -0.97 -7.57
C ASN A 61 -1.74 -2.32 -7.97
N ALA A 62 -0.41 -2.43 -8.01
CA ALA A 62 0.27 -3.68 -8.31
C ALA A 62 -0.06 -4.75 -7.27
N PHE A 63 -0.01 -4.40 -5.98
CA PHE A 63 -0.37 -5.29 -4.88
C PHE A 63 -1.81 -5.79 -4.99
N LEU A 64 -2.78 -4.89 -5.18
CA LEU A 64 -4.19 -5.27 -5.29
C LEU A 64 -4.46 -6.11 -6.55
N THR A 65 -3.82 -5.80 -7.67
CA THR A 65 -3.97 -6.56 -8.91
C THR A 65 -3.43 -7.98 -8.74
N GLN A 66 -2.24 -8.14 -8.14
CA GLN A 66 -1.69 -9.46 -7.84
C GLN A 66 -2.62 -10.24 -6.90
N LYS A 67 -3.11 -9.58 -5.84
CA LYS A 67 -4.03 -10.20 -4.89
C LYS A 67 -5.32 -10.68 -5.57
N MET A 68 -5.86 -9.92 -6.52
CA MET A 68 -7.04 -10.35 -7.30
C MET A 68 -6.75 -11.60 -8.15
N VAL A 69 -5.56 -11.70 -8.73
CA VAL A 69 -5.14 -12.89 -9.48
C VAL A 69 -5.03 -14.10 -8.55
N ASP A 70 -4.40 -13.91 -7.38
CA ASP A 70 -4.22 -14.97 -6.38
C ASP A 70 -5.58 -15.43 -5.81
N ASP A 71 -6.45 -14.48 -5.45
CA ASP A 71 -7.79 -14.75 -4.93
C ASP A 71 -8.64 -15.50 -5.98
N LYS A 72 -8.52 -15.14 -7.26
CA LYS A 72 -9.21 -15.86 -8.35
C LYS A 72 -8.68 -17.28 -8.53
N ALA A 73 -7.36 -17.47 -8.54
CA ALA A 73 -6.77 -18.80 -8.66
C ALA A 73 -7.17 -19.72 -7.50
N ALA A 74 -7.28 -19.17 -6.29
CA ALA A 74 -7.74 -19.89 -5.12
C ALA A 74 -9.23 -20.27 -5.20
N ASP A 75 -10.07 -19.44 -5.82
CA ASP A 75 -11.49 -19.73 -6.03
C ASP A 75 -11.69 -20.81 -7.09
N ASP A 76 -10.97 -20.71 -8.22
CA ASP A 76 -10.99 -21.70 -9.30
C ASP A 76 -10.52 -23.09 -8.79
N ALA A 77 -9.47 -23.14 -7.96
CA ALA A 77 -8.98 -24.38 -7.35
C ALA A 77 -10.02 -25.02 -6.42
N LYS A 78 -10.72 -24.23 -5.60
CA LYS A 78 -11.80 -24.73 -4.74
C LYS A 78 -12.99 -25.24 -5.55
N ALA A 79 -13.33 -24.58 -6.65
CA ALA A 79 -14.38 -25.04 -7.55
C ALA A 79 -14.05 -26.40 -8.19
N GLU A 80 -12.78 -26.61 -8.58
CA GLU A 80 -12.32 -27.89 -9.12
C GLU A 80 -12.29 -29.01 -8.07
N GLU A 81 -11.88 -28.74 -6.83
CA GLU A 81 -11.95 -29.70 -5.72
C GLU A 81 -13.39 -30.11 -5.39
N THR A 82 -14.35 -29.20 -5.51
CA THR A 82 -15.77 -29.48 -5.23
C THR A 82 -16.44 -30.29 -6.34
N TYR A 83 -15.92 -30.25 -7.57
CA TYR A 83 -16.49 -30.98 -8.72
C TYR A 83 -16.23 -32.51 -8.67
N GLY A 84 -15.40 -32.98 -7.73
CA GLY A 84 -15.15 -34.40 -7.46
C GLY A 84 -16.06 -35.03 -6.41
N GLU A 85 -16.86 -34.24 -5.70
CA GLU A 85 -17.87 -34.71 -4.74
C GLU A 85 -19.27 -34.58 -5.35
N GLU A 86 -19.60 -35.43 -6.33
CA GLU A 86 -21.02 -35.63 -6.65
C GLU A 86 -21.69 -36.29 -5.44
N VAL A 87 -22.35 -35.48 -4.61
CA VAL A 87 -23.42 -35.95 -3.72
C VAL A 87 -24.56 -36.40 -4.62
N VAL A 88 -24.53 -37.68 -4.99
CA VAL A 88 -25.68 -38.38 -5.53
C VAL A 88 -26.68 -38.47 -4.39
N ASP A 89 -27.66 -37.57 -4.38
CA ASP A 89 -28.85 -37.74 -3.56
C ASP A 89 -29.59 -39.00 -4.06
N GLU A 90 -29.41 -40.14 -3.40
CA GLU A 90 -30.23 -41.34 -3.61
C GLU A 90 -31.60 -41.14 -2.94
N ASP A 91 -32.66 -41.12 -3.77
CA ASP A 91 -34.09 -41.15 -3.40
C ASP A 91 -34.49 -42.38 -2.55
#